data_AF-A0A355UDX9-F1
#
_entry.id   AF-A0A355UDX9-F1
#
_cell.length_a   1.000
_cell.length_b   1.000
_cell.length_c   1.000
_cell.angle_alpha   90.00
_cell.angle_beta   90.00
_cell.angle_gamma   90.00
#
_symmetry.space_group_name_H-M   'P 1'
#
loop_
_entity.id
_entity.type
_entity.pdbx_description
1 polymer ?
#
loop_
_entity_poly.entity_id
_entity_poly.type
_entity_poly.pdbx_seq_one_letter_code
_entity_poly.pdbx_strand_id
1 'polypeptide(L)'
;MEIILYICIYEYLIINKINATIMINERKLPKFTLKEVLIELKISQTTLYRLRKENGLLTQKVKRRYSEEEIEMLGDLLMEKYY
;
A
#
# COMPACT_ATOMS: atom_id res chain seq x y z
N MET A 1 -26.61 -3.34 7.45
CA MET A 1 -25.37 -2.98 8.17
C MET A 1 -24.39 -2.26 7.25
N GLU A 2 -24.04 -2.82 6.09
CA GLU A 2 -23.07 -2.20 5.14
C GLU A 2 -23.53 -0.87 4.53
N ILE A 3 -24.82 -0.75 4.16
CA ILE A 3 -25.36 0.48 3.54
C ILE A 3 -25.28 1.69 4.49
N ILE A 4 -25.58 1.48 5.77
CA ILE A 4 -25.52 2.54 6.79
C ILE A 4 -24.08 3.00 6.98
N LEU A 5 -23.14 2.06 7.04
CA LEU A 5 -21.72 2.38 7.15
C LEU A 5 -21.23 3.20 5.95
N TYR A 6 -21.66 2.83 4.73
CA TYR A 6 -21.31 3.54 3.50
C TYR A 6 -21.84 4.98 3.48
N ILE A 7 -23.09 5.18 3.91
CA ILE A 7 -23.71 6.51 4.05
C ILE A 7 -22.93 7.35 5.06
N CYS A 8 -22.59 6.81 6.23
CA CYS A 8 -21.83 7.53 7.25
C CYS A 8 -20.44 7.96 6.76
N ILE A 9 -19.75 7.12 5.98
CA ILE A 9 -18.45 7.46 5.38
C ILE A 9 -18.61 8.61 4.37
N TYR A 10 -19.64 8.56 3.53
CA TYR A 10 -19.91 9.61 2.55
C TYR A 10 -20.26 10.95 3.22
N GLU A 11 -21.11 10.94 4.24
CA GLU A 11 -21.46 12.14 5.00
C GLU A 11 -20.23 12.75 5.68
N TYR A 12 -19.38 11.92 6.29
CA TYR A 12 -18.13 12.37 6.89
C TYR A 12 -17.20 13.05 5.89
N LEU A 13 -17.03 12.49 4.69
CA LEU A 13 -16.18 13.06 3.63
C LEU A 13 -16.71 14.42 3.15
N ILE A 14 -18.03 14.55 3.00
CA ILE A 14 -18.71 15.80 2.60
C ILE A 14 -18.55 16.87 3.70
N ILE A 15 -18.81 16.54 4.97
CA ILE A 15 -18.72 17.46 6.11
C ILE A 15 -17.31 18.05 6.22
N ASN A 16 -16.28 17.22 6.05
CA ASN A 16 -14.89 17.64 6.18
C ASN A 16 -14.32 18.28 4.89
N LYS A 17 -15.14 18.46 3.83
CA LYS A 17 -14.69 18.95 2.51
C LYS A 17 -13.49 18.17 1.96
N ILE A 18 -13.38 16.89 2.30
CA ILE A 18 -12.29 16.04 1.85
C ILE A 18 -12.58 15.62 0.43
N ASN A 19 -11.77 16.09 -0.50
CA ASN A 19 -11.90 15.71 -1.90
C ASN A 19 -11.46 14.25 -2.05
N ALA A 20 -12.40 13.34 -2.31
CA ALA A 20 -12.13 11.91 -2.42
C ALA A 20 -11.02 11.61 -3.45
N THR A 21 -10.95 12.40 -4.54
CA THR A 21 -9.87 12.32 -5.54
C THR A 21 -8.50 12.69 -4.99
N ILE A 22 -8.41 13.59 -4.00
CA ILE A 22 -7.15 13.91 -3.32
C ILE A 22 -6.74 12.78 -2.38
N MET A 23 -7.66 12.23 -1.58
CA MET A 23 -7.40 11.04 -0.74
C MET A 23 -6.96 9.82 -1.57
N ILE A 24 -7.58 9.60 -2.72
CA ILE A 24 -7.22 8.49 -3.64
C ILE A 24 -5.79 8.68 -4.19
N ASN A 25 -5.36 9.92 -4.41
CA ASN A 25 -4.02 10.19 -4.96
C ASN A 25 -2.92 10.11 -3.90
N GLU A 26 -3.24 10.36 -2.63
CA GLU A 26 -2.27 10.26 -1.54
C GLU A 26 -1.73 8.85 -1.32
N ARG A 27 -2.55 7.81 -1.54
CA ARG A 27 -2.13 6.41 -1.40
C ARG A 27 -1.07 6.00 -2.43
N LYS A 28 -0.97 6.75 -3.53
CA LYS A 28 0.03 6.56 -4.60
C LYS A 28 1.33 7.31 -4.35
N LEU A 29 1.35 8.25 -3.41
CA LEU A 29 2.55 9.02 -3.10
C LEU A 29 3.55 8.12 -2.36
N PRO A 30 4.81 8.08 -2.80
CA PRO A 30 5.82 7.22 -2.19
C PRO A 30 6.32 7.85 -0.88
N LYS A 31 5.80 7.35 0.25
CA LYS A 31 6.03 7.88 1.60
C LYS A 31 6.97 6.99 2.44
N PHE A 32 6.85 5.67 2.31
CA PHE A 32 7.47 4.71 3.22
C PHE A 32 8.89 4.33 2.83
N THR A 33 9.77 4.22 3.81
CA THR A 33 11.13 3.72 3.70
C THR A 33 11.14 2.20 3.53
N LEU A 34 12.25 1.64 3.04
CA LEU A 34 12.44 0.18 3.01
C LEU A 34 12.26 -0.45 4.41
N LYS A 35 12.79 0.18 5.45
CA LYS A 35 12.71 -0.33 6.82
C LYS A 35 11.25 -0.43 7.28
N GLU A 36 10.45 0.60 7.02
CA GLU A 36 9.03 0.61 7.36
C GLU A 36 8.25 -0.47 6.61
N VAL A 37 8.50 -0.64 5.31
CA VAL A 37 7.85 -1.72 4.53
C VAL A 37 8.17 -3.12 5.07
N LEU A 38 9.42 -3.36 5.49
CA LEU A 38 9.81 -4.65 6.07
C LEU A 38 9.11 -4.92 7.40
N ILE A 39 8.91 -3.87 8.21
CA ILE A 39 8.18 -3.95 9.47
C ILE A 39 6.69 -4.23 9.21
N GLU A 40 6.08 -3.46 8.30
CA GLU A 40 4.66 -3.56 7.97
C GLU A 40 4.29 -4.95 7.43
N LEU A 41 5.06 -5.44 6.46
CA LEU A 41 4.84 -6.75 5.84
C LEU A 41 5.39 -7.91 6.69
N LYS A 42 6.11 -7.63 7.78
CA LYS A 42 6.75 -8.62 8.67
C LYS A 42 7.64 -9.62 7.93
N ILE A 43 8.39 -9.15 6.93
CA ILE A 43 9.28 -9.98 6.13
C ILE A 43 10.73 -9.50 6.19
N SER A 44 11.64 -10.41 5.85
CA SER A 44 13.06 -10.08 5.68
C SER A 44 13.32 -9.33 4.36
N GLN A 45 14.43 -8.59 4.30
CA GLN A 45 14.86 -7.91 3.08
C GLN A 45 15.12 -8.88 1.92
N THR A 46 15.59 -10.10 2.22
CA THR A 46 15.84 -11.13 1.21
C THR A 46 14.52 -11.69 0.66
N THR A 47 13.50 -11.88 1.51
CA THR A 47 12.15 -12.27 1.09
C THR A 47 11.56 -11.21 0.15
N LEU A 48 11.65 -9.93 0.52
CA LEU A 48 11.15 -8.83 -0.31
C LEU A 48 11.88 -8.74 -1.66
N TYR A 49 13.19 -8.95 -1.67
CA TYR A 49 13.96 -8.99 -2.91
C TYR A 49 13.53 -10.14 -3.83
N ARG A 50 13.36 -11.36 -3.29
CA ARG A 50 12.90 -12.53 -4.05
C ARG A 50 11.52 -12.30 -4.64
N LEU A 51 10.58 -11.83 -3.82
CA LEU A 51 9.21 -11.53 -4.24
C LEU A 51 9.19 -10.55 -5.42
N ARG A 52 9.99 -9.48 -5.35
CA ARG A 52 10.09 -8.51 -6.45
C ARG A 52 10.74 -9.09 -7.70
N LYS A 53 11.78 -9.90 -7.53
CA LYS A 53 12.48 -10.52 -8.66
C LYS A 53 11.55 -11.44 -9.44
N GLU A 54 10.78 -12.27 -8.74
CA GLU A 54 9.86 -13.23 -9.34
C GLU A 54 8.67 -12.54 -10.03
N ASN A 55 8.23 -11.39 -9.51
CA ASN A 55 7.12 -10.61 -10.09
C ASN A 55 7.56 -9.48 -11.02
N GLY A 56 8.84 -9.41 -11.41
CA GLY A 56 9.35 -8.36 -12.32
C GLY A 56 9.34 -6.93 -11.74
N LEU A 57 9.23 -6.77 -10.42
CA LEU A 57 9.14 -5.48 -9.70
C LEU A 57 10.51 -4.93 -9.27
N LEU A 58 11.62 -5.42 -9.85
CA LEU A 58 12.94 -4.90 -9.54
C LEU A 58 13.10 -3.48 -10.09
N THR A 59 13.68 -2.60 -9.28
CA THR A 59 13.95 -1.22 -9.65
C THR A 59 15.45 -0.93 -9.64
N GLN A 60 15.89 -0.04 -10.51
CA GLN A 60 17.26 0.46 -10.53
C GLN A 60 17.50 1.57 -9.48
N LYS A 61 16.43 2.11 -8.86
CA LYS A 61 16.54 3.15 -7.84
C LYS A 61 17.03 2.57 -6.51
N VAL A 62 18.26 2.91 -6.14
CA VAL A 62 18.92 2.45 -4.89
C VAL A 62 18.20 2.97 -3.64
N LYS A 63 17.83 4.26 -3.61
CA LYS A 63 17.04 4.87 -2.54
C LYS A 63 15.64 5.19 -3.06
N ARG A 64 14.69 4.28 -2.83
CA ARG A 64 13.28 4.50 -3.15
C ARG A 64 12.42 4.54 -1.89
N ARG A 65 11.30 5.26 -2.01
CA ARG A 65 10.16 5.17 -1.11
C ARG A 65 9.09 4.27 -1.72
N TYR A 66 8.16 3.81 -0.91
CA TYR A 66 7.02 2.99 -1.31
C TYR A 66 5.73 3.74 -1.03
N SER A 67 4.76 3.59 -1.92
CA SER A 67 3.40 4.07 -1.67
C SER A 67 2.61 3.03 -0.86
N GLU A 68 1.46 3.43 -0.31
CA GLU A 68 0.56 2.47 0.36
C GLU A 68 0.07 1.41 -0.61
N GLU A 69 -0.29 1.83 -1.83
CA GLU A 69 -0.75 0.94 -2.91
C GLU A 69 0.31 -0.11 -3.26
N GLU A 70 1.60 0.28 -3.29
CA GLU A 70 2.69 -0.66 -3.52
C GLU A 70 2.86 -1.64 -2.35
N ILE A 71 2.63 -1.21 -1.11
CA ILE A 71 2.71 -2.08 0.07
C ILE A 71 1.56 -3.09 0.07
N GLU A 72 0.35 -2.63 -0.24
CA GLU A 72 -0.86 -3.45 -0.35
C GLU A 72 -0.68 -4.54 -1.42
N MET A 73 -0.25 -4.15 -2.63
CA MET A 73 0.07 -5.09 -3.70
C MET A 73 1.16 -6.11 -3.29
N LEU A 74 2.21 -5.68 -2.59
CA LEU A 74 3.24 -6.60 -2.09
C LEU A 74 2.69 -7.56 -1.03
N GLY A 75 1.71 -7.11 -0.22
CA GLY A 75 0.98 -7.94 0.73
C GLY A 75 0.17 -9.03 0.04
N ASP A 76 -0.58 -8.68 -1.00
CA ASP A 76 -1.37 -9.64 -1.78
C ASP A 76 -0.48 -10.72 -2.40
N LEU A 77 0.64 -10.33 -3.01
CA LEU A 77 1.62 -11.26 -3.58
C LEU A 77 2.27 -12.18 -2.53
N LEU A 78 2.43 -11.70 -1.29
CA LEU A 78 2.92 -12.55 -0.19
C LEU A 78 1.88 -13.57 0.23
N MET A 79 0.61 -13.17 0.29
CA MET A 79 -0.49 -14.06 0.62
C MET A 79 -0.62 -15.17 -0.43
N GLU A 80 -0.66 -14.81 -1.72
CA GLU A 80 -0.75 -15.79 -2.81
C GLU A 80 0.37 -16.82 -2.83
N LYS A 81 1.57 -16.44 -2.36
CA LYS A 81 2.75 -17.31 -2.42
C LYS A 81 2.89 -18.25 -1.23
N TYR A 82 2.47 -17.82 -0.04
CA TYR A 82 2.78 -18.50 1.22
C TYR A 82 1.55 -18.97 2.01
N TYR A 83 0.35 -18.57 1.61
CA TYR A 83 -0.93 -18.95 2.23
C TYR A 83 -1.87 -19.58 1.20
#